data_AF-A0A972DJI4-F1
#
_entry.id   AF-A0A972DJI4-F1
#
_cell.length_a   1.000
_cell.length_b   1.000
_cell.length_c   1.000
_cell.angle_alpha   90.00
_cell.angle_beta   90.00
_cell.angle_gamma   90.00
#
_symmetry.space_group_name_H-M   'P 1'
#
loop_
_entity.id
_entity.type
_entity.pdbx_description
1 polymer ?
#
loop_
_entity_poly.entity_id
_entity_poly.type
_entity_poly.pdbx_seq_one_letter_code
_entity_poly.pdbx_strand_id
1 'polypeptide(L)'
;IESPMPPAFFERFLAKKKVILEAKPDFINCAELHLNENNIENFYGENMYISRHGYISPVWSRELTLKFMKIADDENWDLLVHDCSNYTKFARGLNLGSKEGKWFGAGNYGCEFSRIPYEYFLPILRDESFQFLCEEELPKGYKPGELIF
;
A
#
# COMPACT_ATOMS: atom_id res chain seq x y z
N ILE A 1 -3.89 -15.75 5.94
CA ILE A 1 -3.07 -15.62 4.71
C ILE A 1 -2.41 -14.26 4.72
N GLU A 2 -1.11 -14.18 4.47
CA GLU A 2 -0.37 -12.91 4.38
C GLU A 2 0.50 -12.93 3.12
N SER A 3 0.28 -11.97 2.23
CA SER A 3 0.96 -11.92 0.93
C SER A 3 0.95 -10.50 0.37
N PRO A 4 1.99 -10.06 -0.37
CA PRO A 4 1.89 -8.91 -1.24
C PRO A 4 0.83 -9.14 -2.34
N MET A 5 0.42 -8.08 -3.03
CA MET A 5 -0.57 -8.13 -4.12
C MET A 5 0.07 -7.94 -5.50
N PRO A 6 0.77 -8.94 -6.09
CA PRO A 6 1.08 -8.98 -7.52
C PRO A 6 -0.13 -9.45 -8.35
N PRO A 7 -0.18 -9.17 -9.67
CA PRO A 7 -1.26 -9.64 -10.54
C PRO A 7 -1.43 -11.15 -10.51
N ALA A 8 -0.32 -11.89 -10.49
CA ALA A 8 -0.33 -13.35 -10.41
C ALA A 8 -0.96 -13.90 -9.12
N PHE A 9 -0.84 -13.20 -7.99
CA PHE A 9 -1.52 -13.60 -6.75
C PHE A 9 -3.02 -13.35 -6.87
N PHE A 10 -3.42 -12.17 -7.33
CA PHE A 10 -4.82 -11.79 -7.53
C PHE A 10 -5.56 -12.82 -8.41
N GLU A 11 -5.01 -13.12 -9.59
CA GLU A 11 -5.58 -14.07 -10.54
C GLU A 11 -5.67 -15.49 -9.96
N ARG A 12 -4.58 -15.99 -9.37
CA ARG A 12 -4.54 -17.35 -8.83
C ARG A 12 -5.42 -17.52 -7.60
N PHE A 13 -5.52 -16.49 -6.76
CA PHE A 13 -6.44 -16.51 -5.63
C PHE A 13 -7.87 -16.63 -6.15
N LEU A 14 -8.28 -15.76 -7.08
CA LEU A 14 -9.65 -15.77 -7.61
C LEU A 14 -9.98 -17.11 -8.31
N ALA A 15 -9.03 -17.67 -9.05
CA ALA A 15 -9.18 -18.99 -9.68
C ALA A 15 -9.39 -20.14 -8.67
N LYS A 16 -8.85 -20.00 -7.44
CA LYS A 16 -8.95 -21.00 -6.37
C LYS A 16 -9.84 -20.56 -5.20
N LYS A 17 -10.54 -19.44 -5.34
CA LYS A 17 -11.26 -18.75 -4.26
C LYS A 17 -12.12 -19.69 -3.42
N LYS A 18 -12.94 -20.51 -4.08
CA LYS A 18 -13.83 -21.47 -3.41
C LYS A 18 -13.07 -22.39 -2.44
N VAL A 19 -12.02 -23.05 -2.93
CA VAL A 19 -11.22 -24.01 -2.13
C VAL A 19 -10.49 -23.29 -0.99
N ILE A 20 -10.01 -22.07 -1.23
CA ILE A 20 -9.33 -21.27 -0.21
C ILE A 20 -10.30 -20.86 0.91
N LEU A 21 -11.51 -20.39 0.56
CA LEU A 21 -12.51 -19.97 1.54
C LEU A 21 -13.09 -21.17 2.32
N GLU A 22 -13.26 -22.33 1.66
CA GLU A 22 -13.66 -23.58 2.33
C GLU A 22 -12.65 -24.06 3.38
N ALA A 23 -11.37 -23.68 3.25
CA ALA A 23 -10.35 -23.94 4.26
C ALA A 23 -10.47 -23.03 5.51
N LYS A 24 -11.39 -22.05 5.50
CA LYS A 24 -11.71 -21.14 6.62
C LYS A 24 -10.48 -20.48 7.25
N PRO A 25 -9.68 -19.71 6.49
CA PRO A 25 -8.56 -18.97 7.06
C PRO A 25 -9.07 -17.94 8.08
N ASP A 26 -8.31 -17.73 9.17
CA ASP A 26 -8.70 -16.78 10.23
C ASP A 26 -8.83 -15.33 9.71
N PHE A 27 -7.95 -14.94 8.79
CA PHE A 27 -7.97 -13.64 8.11
C PHE A 27 -7.13 -13.67 6.83
N ILE A 28 -7.29 -12.65 6.00
CA ILE A 28 -6.44 -12.36 4.85
C ILE A 28 -5.85 -10.95 4.99
N ASN A 29 -4.52 -10.86 5.02
CA ASN A 29 -3.77 -9.63 4.89
C ASN A 29 -3.20 -9.54 3.47
N CYS A 30 -3.89 -8.82 2.59
CA CYS A 30 -3.43 -8.51 1.24
C CYS A 30 -2.66 -7.21 1.29
N ALA A 31 -1.36 -7.31 1.56
CA ALA A 31 -0.51 -6.14 1.54
C ALA A 31 -0.41 -5.64 0.09
N GLU A 32 -0.63 -4.34 -0.14
CA GLU A 32 0.06 -3.71 -1.26
C GLU A 32 1.54 -4.06 -1.21
N LEU A 33 2.18 -4.17 -2.36
CA LEU A 33 3.59 -4.52 -2.45
C LEU A 33 4.44 -3.44 -1.75
N HIS A 34 4.78 -3.65 -0.48
CA HIS A 34 5.56 -2.71 0.31
C HIS A 34 7.01 -2.74 -0.15
N LEU A 35 7.46 -1.60 -0.69
CA LEU A 35 8.81 -1.45 -1.19
C LEU A 35 9.75 -0.92 -0.12
N ASN A 36 11.01 -1.33 -0.21
CA ASN A 36 12.15 -0.82 0.54
C ASN A 36 13.39 -0.79 -0.36
N GLU A 37 14.52 -0.34 0.19
CA GLU A 37 15.80 -0.19 -0.52
C GLU A 37 16.27 -1.48 -1.21
N ASN A 38 15.85 -2.66 -0.72
CA ASN A 38 16.28 -3.94 -1.31
C ASN A 38 15.48 -4.37 -2.54
N ASN A 39 14.28 -3.83 -2.74
CA ASN A 39 13.36 -4.34 -3.77
C ASN A 39 12.76 -3.27 -4.69
N ILE A 40 12.88 -1.98 -4.36
CA ILE A 40 12.30 -0.87 -5.13
C ILE A 40 12.83 -0.81 -6.57
N GLU A 41 14.10 -1.16 -6.78
CA GLU A 41 14.75 -1.19 -8.10
C GLU A 41 14.05 -2.13 -9.09
N ASN A 42 13.41 -3.21 -8.61
CA ASN A 42 12.68 -4.14 -9.49
C ASN A 42 11.43 -3.51 -10.13
N PHE A 43 11.05 -2.33 -9.68
CA PHE A 43 9.85 -1.61 -10.10
C PHE A 43 10.18 -0.22 -10.64
N TYR A 44 11.44 0.03 -10.99
CA TYR A 44 11.83 1.30 -11.61
C TYR A 44 11.03 1.56 -12.89
N GLY A 45 10.47 2.77 -13.01
CA GLY A 45 9.63 3.16 -14.13
C GLY A 45 8.14 2.87 -13.97
N GLU A 46 7.73 2.11 -12.95
CA GLU A 46 6.32 1.94 -12.60
C GLU A 46 5.74 3.24 -12.02
N ASN A 47 4.43 3.43 -12.19
CA ASN A 47 3.73 4.48 -11.46
C ASN A 47 3.68 4.12 -9.97
N MET A 48 4.29 4.97 -9.16
CA MET A 48 4.36 4.77 -7.71
C MET A 48 3.44 5.72 -6.97
N TYR A 49 3.00 5.27 -5.80
CA TYR A 49 2.39 6.14 -4.80
C TYR A 49 2.97 5.85 -3.41
N ILE A 50 2.77 6.82 -2.53
CA ILE A 50 3.15 6.73 -1.13
C ILE A 50 1.89 6.92 -0.28
N SER A 51 1.67 6.04 0.68
CA SER A 51 0.59 6.19 1.65
C SER A 51 1.15 6.46 3.04
N ARG A 52 0.50 7.41 3.73
CA ARG A 52 0.73 7.74 5.14
C ARG A 52 2.22 7.97 5.45
N HIS A 53 2.72 7.31 6.50
CA HIS A 53 4.08 7.44 7.05
C HIS A 53 5.18 6.85 6.15
N GLY A 54 4.90 6.51 4.89
CA GLY A 54 5.94 6.11 3.94
C GLY A 54 5.83 4.70 3.38
N TYR A 55 4.63 4.13 3.31
CA TYR A 55 4.41 2.90 2.57
C TYR A 55 4.45 3.23 1.07
N ILE A 56 5.49 2.78 0.39
CA ILE A 56 5.68 2.98 -1.05
C ILE A 56 5.31 1.69 -1.77
N SER A 57 4.52 1.80 -2.84
CA SER A 57 4.07 0.67 -3.64
C SER A 57 3.71 1.11 -5.07
N PRO A 58 3.74 0.22 -6.07
CA PRO A 58 3.19 0.50 -7.38
C PRO A 58 1.68 0.72 -7.31
N VAL A 59 1.16 1.69 -8.07
CA VAL A 59 -0.27 2.03 -8.10
C VAL A 59 -1.13 0.82 -8.45
N TRP A 60 -0.70 0.01 -9.41
CA TRP A 60 -1.43 -1.19 -9.81
C TRP A 60 -1.61 -2.19 -8.65
N SER A 61 -0.62 -2.31 -7.74
CA SER A 61 -0.70 -3.23 -6.60
C SER A 61 -1.77 -2.76 -5.62
N ARG A 62 -1.83 -1.44 -5.40
CA ARG A 62 -2.88 -0.82 -4.58
C ARG A 62 -4.26 -1.04 -5.17
N GLU A 63 -4.41 -0.81 -6.46
CA GLU A 63 -5.67 -0.97 -7.16
C GLU A 63 -6.19 -2.40 -7.05
N LEU A 64 -5.32 -3.39 -7.27
CA LEU A 64 -5.67 -4.80 -7.11
C LEU A 64 -6.09 -5.14 -5.68
N THR A 65 -5.39 -4.60 -4.67
CA THR A 65 -5.75 -4.81 -3.27
C THR A 65 -7.14 -4.23 -2.96
N LEU A 66 -7.44 -3.03 -3.44
CA LEU A 66 -8.75 -2.41 -3.26
C LEU A 66 -9.86 -3.19 -3.98
N LYS A 67 -9.61 -3.65 -5.22
CA LYS A 67 -10.53 -4.53 -5.95
C LYS A 67 -10.78 -5.82 -5.20
N PHE A 68 -9.74 -6.44 -4.64
CA PHE A 68 -9.85 -7.68 -3.88
C PHE A 68 -10.71 -7.50 -2.63
N MET A 69 -10.47 -6.44 -1.86
CA MET A 69 -11.28 -6.10 -0.69
C MET A 69 -12.74 -5.83 -1.07
N LYS A 70 -12.97 -5.11 -2.18
CA LYS A 70 -14.31 -4.88 -2.70
C LYS A 70 -15.04 -6.17 -3.09
N ILE A 71 -14.35 -7.11 -3.73
CA ILE A 71 -14.93 -8.43 -4.05
C ILE A 71 -15.32 -9.16 -2.76
N ALA A 72 -14.47 -9.14 -1.74
CA ALA A 72 -14.76 -9.79 -0.46
C ALA A 72 -16.00 -9.18 0.23
N ASP A 73 -16.15 -7.86 0.16
CA ASP A 73 -17.31 -7.12 0.69
C ASP A 73 -18.59 -7.42 -0.12
N ASP A 74 -18.53 -7.27 -1.45
CA ASP A 74 -19.67 -7.51 -2.35
C ASP A 74 -20.18 -8.97 -2.26
N GLU A 75 -19.28 -9.93 -2.06
CA GLU A 75 -19.60 -11.35 -1.92
C GLU A 75 -19.86 -11.79 -0.46
N ASN A 76 -19.79 -10.87 0.51
CA ASN A 76 -20.00 -11.14 1.94
C ASN A 76 -19.15 -12.31 2.47
N TRP A 77 -17.84 -12.28 2.22
CA TRP A 77 -16.94 -13.31 2.75
C TRP A 77 -16.98 -13.33 4.28
N ASP A 78 -17.15 -14.52 4.86
CA ASP A 78 -17.20 -14.74 6.31
C ASP A 78 -15.80 -14.74 6.95
N LEU A 79 -15.00 -13.71 6.66
CA LEU A 79 -13.69 -13.48 7.28
C LEU A 79 -13.21 -12.03 7.10
N LEU A 80 -12.24 -11.63 7.93
CA LEU A 80 -11.59 -10.33 7.80
C LEU A 80 -10.61 -10.32 6.61
N VAL A 81 -10.85 -9.42 5.66
CA VAL A 81 -9.89 -9.05 4.61
C VAL A 81 -9.41 -7.62 4.85
N HIS A 82 -8.10 -7.42 4.94
CA HIS A 82 -7.53 -6.10 5.18
C HIS A 82 -6.20 -5.90 4.44
N ASP A 83 -5.81 -4.65 4.25
CA ASP A 83 -4.53 -4.25 3.67
C ASP A 83 -3.55 -3.71 4.72
N CYS A 84 -2.29 -3.51 4.29
CA CYS A 84 -1.21 -3.02 5.16
C CYS A 84 -1.16 -1.49 5.29
N SER A 85 -1.80 -0.71 4.43
CA SER A 85 -1.74 0.75 4.46
C SER A 85 -2.95 1.41 5.13
N ASN A 86 -3.83 0.63 5.76
CA ASN A 86 -4.99 1.15 6.47
C ASN A 86 -4.73 1.42 7.97
N TYR A 87 -5.72 2.04 8.63
CA TYR A 87 -5.69 2.29 10.07
C TYR A 87 -5.74 0.99 10.88
N THR A 88 -6.28 -0.08 10.30
CA THR A 88 -6.40 -1.38 10.95
C THR A 88 -5.03 -1.97 11.28
N LYS A 89 -4.04 -1.93 10.36
CA LYS A 89 -2.68 -2.40 10.65
C LYS A 89 -2.02 -1.59 11.77
N PHE A 90 -2.14 -0.26 11.70
CA PHE A 90 -1.61 0.64 12.72
C PHE A 90 -2.21 0.35 14.11
N ALA A 91 -3.55 0.31 14.20
CA ALA A 91 -4.24 0.04 15.46
C ALA A 91 -3.94 -1.37 16.00
N ARG A 92 -3.85 -2.38 15.12
CA ARG A 92 -3.46 -3.74 15.51
C ARG A 92 -2.04 -3.76 16.08
N GLY A 93 -1.11 -3.05 15.46
CA GLY A 93 0.26 -2.91 15.94
C GLY A 93 0.33 -2.30 17.34
N LEU A 94 -0.42 -1.22 17.59
CA LEU A 94 -0.51 -0.59 18.91
C LEU A 94 -1.13 -1.53 19.97
N ASN A 95 -2.22 -2.22 19.63
CA ASN A 95 -2.88 -3.18 20.53
C ASN A 95 -1.95 -4.35 20.88
N LEU A 96 -1.25 -4.91 19.90
CA LEU A 96 -0.24 -5.95 20.14
C LEU A 96 0.88 -5.41 21.03
N GLY A 97 1.42 -4.23 20.73
CA GLY A 97 2.47 -3.61 21.53
C GLY A 97 2.07 -3.38 22.99
N SER A 98 0.83 -2.96 23.24
CA SER A 98 0.29 -2.82 24.60
C SER A 98 0.22 -4.16 25.33
N LYS A 99 -0.18 -5.25 24.65
CA LYS A 99 -0.23 -6.60 25.22
C LYS A 99 1.17 -7.19 25.49
N GLU A 100 2.16 -6.76 24.73
CA GLU A 100 3.57 -7.12 24.90
C GLU A 100 4.29 -6.26 25.96
N GLY A 101 3.58 -5.33 26.62
CA GLY A 101 4.16 -4.47 27.66
C GLY A 101 5.04 -3.34 27.14
N LYS A 102 4.90 -2.95 25.86
CA LYS A 102 5.60 -1.78 25.30
C LYS A 102 5.01 -0.47 25.87
N TRP A 103 5.79 0.61 25.81
CA TRP A 103 5.35 1.93 26.24
C TRP A 103 4.19 2.46 25.37
N PHE A 104 3.40 3.39 25.92
CA PHE A 104 2.20 3.93 25.27
C PHE A 104 2.54 4.58 23.92
N GLY A 105 2.01 4.03 22.82
CA GLY A 105 2.25 4.55 21.47
C GLY A 105 3.47 3.93 20.76
N ALA A 106 4.14 2.95 21.36
CA ALA A 106 5.21 2.21 20.70
C ALA A 106 4.70 1.48 19.44
N GLY A 107 5.30 1.78 18.29
CA GLY A 107 4.98 1.12 17.02
C GLY A 107 6.12 1.26 16.01
N ASN A 108 6.19 0.31 15.07
CA ASN A 108 7.15 0.31 13.96
C ASN A 108 6.46 0.63 12.62
N TYR A 109 5.27 1.26 12.67
CA TYR A 109 4.55 1.65 11.48
C TYR A 109 5.12 2.97 10.94
N GLY A 110 6.05 2.86 9.99
CA GLY A 110 6.72 4.00 9.38
C GLY A 110 7.38 3.65 8.05
N CYS A 111 7.99 4.65 7.43
CA CYS A 111 8.74 4.53 6.18
C CYS A 111 9.92 3.57 6.37
N GLU A 112 10.08 2.61 5.46
CA GLU A 112 11.25 1.73 5.43
C GLU A 112 12.48 2.39 4.76
N PHE A 113 12.34 3.62 4.28
CA PHE A 113 13.43 4.38 3.68
C PHE A 113 13.94 5.48 4.60
N SER A 114 15.27 5.63 4.65
CA SER A 114 15.94 6.73 5.34
C SER A 114 15.64 8.10 4.73
N ARG A 115 15.34 8.14 3.43
CA ARG A 115 14.95 9.32 2.65
C ARG A 115 13.91 8.92 1.61
N ILE A 116 12.96 9.80 1.32
CA ILE A 116 11.96 9.54 0.28
C ILE A 116 12.66 9.43 -1.09
N PRO A 117 12.47 8.33 -1.84
CA PRO A 117 13.10 8.11 -3.13
C PRO A 117 12.31 8.82 -4.24
N TYR A 118 12.38 10.16 -4.29
CA TYR A 118 11.56 11.00 -5.17
C TYR A 118 11.60 10.63 -6.66
N GLU A 119 12.73 10.11 -7.14
CA GLU A 119 12.92 9.73 -8.55
C GLU A 119 11.90 8.67 -9.03
N TYR A 120 11.48 7.78 -8.12
CA TYR A 120 10.49 6.73 -8.40
C TYR A 120 9.07 7.25 -8.57
N PHE A 121 8.82 8.50 -8.19
CA PHE A 121 7.54 9.18 -8.40
C PHE A 121 7.53 10.06 -9.65
N LEU A 122 8.64 10.17 -10.38
CA LEU A 122 8.67 10.92 -11.64
C LEU A 122 7.87 10.24 -12.77
N PRO A 123 7.79 8.90 -12.89
CA PRO A 123 7.03 8.25 -13.96
C PRO A 123 5.56 8.66 -13.98
N ILE A 124 4.89 8.65 -12.82
CA ILE A 124 3.45 8.99 -12.73
C ILE A 124 3.15 10.43 -13.11
N LEU A 125 4.10 11.36 -12.93
CA LEU A 125 3.98 12.76 -13.36
C LEU A 125 4.09 12.92 -14.89
N ARG A 126 4.61 11.90 -15.59
CA ARG A 126 4.76 11.87 -17.05
C ARG A 126 3.71 10.99 -17.72
N ASP A 127 2.89 10.30 -16.94
CA ASP A 127 1.82 9.45 -17.45
C ASP A 127 0.56 10.29 -17.71
N GLU A 128 0.35 10.64 -18.98
CA GLU A 128 -0.83 11.39 -19.44
C GLU A 128 -2.14 10.62 -19.23
N SER A 129 -2.09 9.30 -19.04
CA SER A 129 -3.28 8.49 -18.76
C SER A 129 -3.69 8.54 -17.30
N PHE A 130 -2.78 8.90 -16.39
CA PHE A 130 -3.06 8.99 -14.97
C PHE A 130 -3.83 10.28 -14.65
N GLN A 131 -5.00 10.13 -14.03
CA GLN A 131 -5.87 11.25 -13.68
C GLN A 131 -5.71 11.59 -12.20
N PHE A 132 -5.08 12.73 -11.90
CA PHE A 132 -5.05 13.25 -10.54
C PHE A 132 -6.43 13.75 -10.13
N LEU A 133 -6.91 13.33 -8.95
CA LEU A 133 -8.22 13.75 -8.43
C LEU A 133 -8.24 15.20 -7.97
N CYS A 134 -7.12 15.63 -7.38
CA CYS A 134 -6.89 16.98 -6.92
C CYS A 134 -5.39 17.26 -7.01
N GLU A 135 -5.05 18.49 -7.35
CA GLU A 135 -3.69 18.99 -7.36
C GLU A 135 -3.63 20.18 -6.40
N GLU A 136 -2.68 20.13 -5.47
CA GLU A 136 -2.42 21.24 -4.56
C GLU A 136 -1.44 22.21 -5.25
N GLU A 137 -1.72 23.52 -5.16
CA GLU A 137 -0.76 24.49 -5.67
C GLU A 137 0.57 24.39 -4.92
N LEU A 138 1.67 24.46 -5.67
CA LEU A 138 3.00 24.57 -5.08
C LEU A 138 3.07 25.80 -4.15
N PRO A 139 3.71 25.68 -2.97
CA PRO A 139 3.91 26.82 -2.09
C PRO A 139 4.60 27.99 -2.80
N LYS A 140 4.30 29.21 -2.36
CA LYS A 140 4.95 30.42 -2.90
C LYS A 140 6.48 30.29 -2.82
N GLY A 141 7.18 30.59 -3.91
CA GLY A 141 8.64 30.45 -4.03
C GLY A 141 9.09 29.11 -4.61
N TYR A 142 8.18 28.14 -4.77
CA TYR A 142 8.49 26.80 -5.29
C TYR A 142 7.96 26.55 -6.69
N LYS A 143 7.23 27.50 -7.29
CA LYS A 143 6.77 27.39 -8.68
C LYS A 143 7.97 27.51 -9.65
N PRO A 144 7.94 26.87 -10.83
CA PRO A 144 8.95 27.08 -11.86
C PRO A 144 9.12 28.58 -12.17
N GLY A 145 10.35 29.08 -12.06
CA GLY A 145 10.67 30.52 -12.22
C GLY A 145 10.71 31.33 -10.92
N GLU A 146 10.24 30.78 -9.80
CA GLU A 146 10.35 31.40 -8.47
C GLU A 146 11.50 30.82 -7.62
N LEU A 147 12.04 29.66 -8.02
CA LEU A 147 13.17 29.01 -7.36
C LEU A 147 14.45 29.82 -7.56
N ILE A 148 15.03 30.32 -6.47
CA ILE A 148 16.35 30.94 -6.46
C ILE A 148 17.39 29.82 -6.29
N PHE A 149 18.22 29.62 -7.31
CA PHE A 149 19.37 28.70 -7.27
C PHE A 149 20.60 29.35 -6.63
#